data_AF-A0A840J5Q9-F1
#
_entry.id   AF-A0A840J5Q9-F1
#
_cell.length_a   1.000
_cell.length_b   1.000
_cell.length_c   1.000
_cell.angle_alpha   90.00
_cell.angle_beta   90.00
_cell.angle_gamma   90.00
#
_symmetry.space_group_name_H-M   'P 1'
#
loop_
_entity.id
_entity.type
_entity.pdbx_description
1 polymer ?
#
loop_
_entity_poly.entity_id
_entity_poly.type
_entity_poly.pdbx_seq_one_letter_code
_entity_poly.pdbx_strand_id
1 'polypeptide(L)'
;MTTAGQPVDTESPEEDRRLRREHGGDPGRQMTQVEIGHRHVDDVLVLTLPGILPGGVPGDIAAALLSVAAESTAGIVLDLAEVRVLPVDAARTVIAFARARAKAGQQCVLVTPPTGTSAGVVLGQVDPRRSVPRYATVDLAVAGRSSPDAGLEFDTSDLRRAEDFLSRAYGPMRIHSPSGRADLRMHRVAADRVVTDRVEVGVELSYEIEPLGRIWLRDLDAGSVEHHQAVGQPGAESYRPGELFVPAPPDQPCRGRLVRARYRDTLVSPAVLTEVAGEPVRLLGWRPLTRTGQRHVQAAVRHLRGEVLSRPEFRAEPLIVSAAARYLAAAVLNSFDHTTVAAARDAGGNDAHPRALRRAIAFIESHADRDISAVDIARAASVSARSVQLAFRRHLGMTPMAYLRQVRLDHAHTQLRSASPADTTVTEIAARWGYSRPSVFAARYRAQFGETPSHTLDAD
;
A
#
# COMPACT_ATOMS: atom_id res chain seq x y z
N MET A 1 67.71 19.59 61.74
CA MET A 1 66.86 20.52 60.99
C MET A 1 66.09 19.67 59.98
N THR A 2 64.94 19.16 60.40
CA THR A 2 63.60 19.74 60.13
C THR A 2 63.00 19.00 58.93
N THR A 3 62.25 17.91 59.17
CA THR A 3 60.75 17.83 59.11
C THR A 3 60.25 17.80 57.66
N ALA A 4 59.31 16.99 57.18
CA ALA A 4 58.63 15.75 57.55
C ALA A 4 57.79 15.37 56.29
N GLY A 5 57.46 14.09 56.12
CA GLY A 5 56.56 13.65 55.05
C GLY A 5 56.62 12.15 54.76
N GLN A 6 56.25 11.32 55.74
CA GLN A 6 55.76 9.94 55.53
C GLN A 6 54.21 9.97 55.53
N PRO A 7 53.50 8.86 55.24
CA PRO A 7 53.59 7.93 54.10
C PRO A 7 52.18 7.66 53.52
N VAL A 8 52.04 6.97 52.39
CA VAL A 8 50.84 6.11 52.19
C VAL A 8 51.32 4.78 51.62
N ASP A 9 51.09 3.75 52.44
CA ASP A 9 51.41 2.37 52.19
C ASP A 9 50.60 1.79 51.02
N THR A 10 51.32 0.95 50.29
CA THR A 10 50.91 -0.23 49.53
C THR A 10 49.62 -0.91 49.98
N GLU A 11 48.73 -1.18 49.02
CA GLU A 11 47.88 -2.37 49.04
C GLU A 11 48.33 -3.38 47.96
N SER A 12 48.05 -4.64 48.30
CA SER A 12 48.76 -5.88 47.98
C SER A 12 48.52 -6.43 46.56
N PRO A 13 49.47 -7.16 45.95
CA PRO A 13 49.41 -7.69 44.57
C PRO A 13 48.37 -8.79 44.30
N GLU A 14 47.32 -8.92 45.13
CA GLU A 14 46.22 -9.87 44.94
C GLU A 14 45.02 -9.29 44.16
N GLU A 15 44.84 -7.96 44.10
CA GLU A 15 43.80 -7.35 43.26
C GLU A 15 44.19 -7.29 41.77
N ASP A 16 45.48 -7.14 41.45
CA ASP A 16 45.96 -7.12 40.05
C ASP A 16 45.84 -8.50 39.35
N ARG A 17 45.68 -9.58 40.13
CA ARG A 17 45.38 -10.92 39.60
C ARG A 17 43.89 -11.17 39.34
N ARG A 18 42.97 -10.44 39.99
CA ARG A 18 41.53 -10.48 39.65
C ARG A 18 41.23 -9.66 38.40
N LEU A 19 41.86 -8.50 38.23
CA LEU A 19 41.70 -7.68 37.02
C LEU A 19 42.32 -8.32 35.76
N ARG A 20 43.41 -9.10 35.90
CA ARG A 20 44.04 -9.80 34.77
C ARG A 20 43.33 -11.09 34.34
N ARG A 21 42.34 -11.60 35.09
CA ARG A 21 41.55 -12.78 34.69
C ARG A 21 40.25 -12.46 33.95
N GLU A 22 39.86 -11.19 33.85
CA GLU A 22 38.72 -10.77 33.01
C GLU A 22 39.14 -10.31 31.60
N HIS A 23 40.44 -10.19 31.34
CA HIS A 23 41.00 -9.91 30.01
C HIS A 23 41.72 -11.14 29.42
N GLY A 24 41.09 -12.31 29.55
CA GLY A 24 41.36 -13.47 28.70
C GLY A 24 40.83 -13.22 27.29
N GLY A 25 41.42 -12.25 26.59
CA GLY A 25 41.23 -12.07 25.16
C GLY A 25 41.78 -13.29 24.44
N ASP A 26 40.90 -14.03 23.79
CA ASP A 26 41.23 -15.01 22.76
C ASP A 26 42.23 -14.39 21.76
N PRO A 27 43.43 -14.97 21.53
CA PRO A 27 44.44 -14.42 20.63
C PRO A 27 44.04 -14.41 19.14
N GLY A 28 42.79 -14.75 18.81
CA GLY A 28 42.27 -14.79 17.44
C GLY A 28 41.39 -13.62 16.99
N ARG A 29 41.04 -12.65 17.87
CA ARG A 29 40.11 -11.57 17.47
C ARG A 29 40.86 -10.33 16.96
N GLN A 30 41.26 -10.38 15.69
CA GLN A 30 41.67 -9.20 14.93
C GLN A 30 40.56 -8.12 15.06
N MET A 31 40.79 -7.04 15.84
CA MET A 31 39.89 -5.89 15.88
C MET A 31 39.82 -5.31 14.47
N THR A 32 38.75 -5.63 13.77
CA THR A 32 38.49 -5.11 12.44
C THR A 32 37.97 -3.69 12.64
N GLN A 33 38.90 -2.72 12.73
CA GLN A 33 38.56 -1.31 12.87
C GLN A 33 37.71 -0.91 11.67
N VAL A 34 36.49 -0.43 11.91
CA VAL A 34 35.59 0.01 10.84
C VAL A 34 36.13 1.32 10.28
N GLU A 35 36.73 1.27 9.10
CA GLU A 35 37.18 2.47 8.40
C GLU A 35 36.00 3.13 7.68
N ILE A 36 35.74 4.39 8.03
CA ILE A 36 34.72 5.22 7.37
C ILE A 36 35.44 6.13 6.39
N GLY A 37 35.15 5.93 5.10
CA GLY A 37 35.61 6.84 4.06
C GLY A 37 34.99 8.21 4.30
N HIS A 38 35.75 9.29 4.11
CA HIS A 38 35.21 10.63 4.25
C HIS A 38 35.80 11.59 3.25
N ARG A 39 35.00 12.58 2.85
CA ARG A 39 35.43 13.68 1.99
C ARG A 39 34.57 14.91 2.26
N HIS A 40 35.16 16.08 2.05
CA HIS A 40 34.41 17.33 2.04
C HIS A 40 34.00 17.70 0.61
N VAL A 41 32.75 18.12 0.44
CA VAL A 41 32.21 18.72 -0.77
C VAL A 41 31.51 20.00 -0.33
N ASP A 42 32.11 21.15 -0.63
CA ASP A 42 31.67 22.46 -0.11
C ASP A 42 31.50 22.44 1.42
N ASP A 43 30.35 22.92 1.93
CA ASP A 43 29.99 22.93 3.35
C ASP A 43 29.39 21.59 3.84
N VAL A 44 29.69 20.48 3.15
CA VAL A 44 29.16 19.14 3.44
C VAL A 44 30.27 18.11 3.64
N LEU A 45 30.25 17.45 4.79
CA LEU A 45 31.07 16.26 5.08
C LEU A 45 30.31 15.00 4.64
N VAL A 46 30.85 14.31 3.64
CA VAL A 46 30.33 13.02 3.16
C VAL A 46 31.09 11.91 3.87
N LEU A 47 30.36 11.00 4.53
CA LEU A 47 30.85 9.82 5.24
C LEU A 47 30.33 8.57 4.53
N THR A 48 31.23 7.75 3.99
CA THR A 48 30.90 6.54 3.24
C THR A 48 31.19 5.31 4.09
N LEU A 49 30.15 4.50 4.34
CA LEU A 49 30.32 3.23 5.04
C LEU A 49 30.84 2.15 4.07
N PRO A 50 31.73 1.24 4.53
CA PRO A 50 32.25 0.18 3.69
C PRO A 50 31.14 -0.81 3.32
N GLY A 51 31.22 -1.37 2.10
CA GLY A 51 30.14 -2.19 1.54
C GLY A 51 29.88 -3.51 2.25
N ILE A 52 30.87 -3.99 3.01
CA ILE A 52 30.77 -5.09 3.97
C ILE A 52 31.16 -4.50 5.31
N LEU A 53 30.18 -4.33 6.19
CA LEU A 53 30.48 -4.07 7.60
C LEU A 53 30.93 -5.41 8.18
N PRO A 54 32.19 -5.54 8.65
CA PRO A 54 32.55 -6.71 9.45
C PRO A 54 31.56 -6.81 10.61
N GLY A 55 31.33 -7.99 11.17
CA GLY A 55 30.40 -8.23 12.29
C GLY A 55 30.81 -7.55 13.60
N GLY A 56 31.20 -6.28 13.51
CA GLY A 56 31.71 -5.40 14.52
C GLY A 56 30.60 -4.93 15.44
N VAL A 57 31.00 -4.71 16.68
CA VAL A 57 30.11 -4.33 17.75
C VAL A 57 29.58 -2.93 17.40
N PRO A 58 28.29 -2.62 17.63
CA PRO A 58 27.71 -1.28 17.37
C PRO A 58 28.56 -0.11 17.89
N GLY A 59 29.33 -0.34 18.96
CA GLY A 59 30.29 0.63 19.51
C GLY A 59 31.41 1.04 18.54
N ASP A 60 31.88 0.15 17.67
CA ASP A 60 32.99 0.44 16.75
C ASP A 60 32.54 1.39 15.63
N ILE A 61 31.33 1.20 15.12
CA ILE A 61 30.70 2.09 14.13
C ILE A 61 30.43 3.46 14.75
N ALA A 62 29.93 3.49 15.99
CA ALA A 62 29.69 4.74 16.71
C ALA A 62 30.99 5.53 16.93
N ALA A 63 32.05 4.84 17.38
CA ALA A 63 33.36 5.44 17.62
C ALA A 63 33.97 5.98 16.33
N ALA A 64 33.90 5.23 15.22
CA ALA A 64 34.40 5.68 13.93
C ALA A 64 33.64 6.91 13.40
N LEU A 65 32.30 6.92 13.47
CA LEU A 65 31.48 8.06 13.06
C LEU A 65 31.78 9.31 13.90
N LEU A 66 31.90 9.14 15.21
CA LEU A 66 32.21 10.23 16.11
C LEU A 66 33.63 10.75 15.89
N SER A 67 34.60 9.87 15.64
CA SER A 67 35.99 10.25 15.38
C SER A 67 36.12 11.12 14.13
N VAL A 68 35.38 10.83 13.06
CA VAL A 68 35.46 11.60 11.81
C VAL A 68 34.67 12.90 11.87
N ALA A 69 33.56 12.92 12.63
CA ALA A 69 32.67 14.09 12.68
C ALA A 69 32.84 14.95 13.94
N ALA A 70 33.76 14.64 14.86
CA ALA A 70 33.87 15.25 16.19
C ALA A 70 33.85 16.78 16.15
N GLU A 71 34.64 17.36 15.25
CA GLU A 71 34.91 18.80 15.17
C GLU A 71 34.23 19.50 13.99
N SER A 72 33.51 18.74 13.14
CA SER A 72 32.89 19.30 11.94
C SER A 72 31.60 20.02 12.31
N THR A 73 31.45 21.28 11.85
CA THR A 73 30.20 22.05 11.88
C THR A 73 29.42 21.98 10.56
N ALA A 74 29.99 21.32 9.54
CA ALA A 74 29.41 21.15 8.21
C ALA A 74 28.12 20.30 8.24
N GLY A 75 27.31 20.40 7.19
CA GLY A 75 26.24 19.43 6.94
C GLY A 75 26.84 18.04 6.73
N ILE A 76 26.13 16.98 7.12
CA ILE A 76 26.64 15.60 7.04
C ILE A 76 25.81 14.78 6.06
N VAL A 77 26.48 14.10 5.13
CA VAL A 77 25.88 13.06 4.29
C VAL A 77 26.45 11.71 4.71
N LEU A 78 25.60 10.78 5.10
CA LEU A 78 25.91 9.39 5.38
C LEU A 78 25.57 8.55 4.15
N ASP A 79 26.59 8.19 3.39
CA ASP A 79 26.48 7.41 2.17
C ASP A 79 26.56 5.91 2.46
N LEU A 80 25.44 5.23 2.26
CA LEU A 80 25.27 3.78 2.39
C LEU A 80 25.10 3.10 1.02
N ALA A 81 25.33 3.79 -0.10
CA ALA A 81 25.07 3.27 -1.44
C ALA A 81 25.80 1.95 -1.74
N GLU A 82 27.00 1.77 -1.18
CA GLU A 82 27.81 0.56 -1.36
C GLU A 82 27.50 -0.54 -0.31
N VAL A 83 26.70 -0.24 0.72
CA VAL A 83 26.37 -1.17 1.80
C VAL A 83 25.40 -2.24 1.30
N ARG A 84 25.90 -3.46 1.15
CA ARG A 84 25.11 -4.59 0.63
C ARG A 84 24.20 -5.21 1.69
N VAL A 85 24.66 -5.23 2.94
CA VAL A 85 23.93 -5.77 4.11
C VAL A 85 24.23 -4.89 5.31
N LEU A 86 23.19 -4.29 5.90
CA LEU A 86 23.30 -3.48 7.11
C LEU A 86 22.65 -4.21 8.30
N PRO A 87 23.45 -4.73 9.26
CA PRO A 87 22.91 -5.33 10.47
C PRO A 87 22.03 -4.36 11.26
N VAL A 88 20.98 -4.87 11.93
CA VAL A 88 20.00 -4.03 12.67
C VAL A 88 20.66 -3.11 13.69
N ASP A 89 21.65 -3.61 14.43
CA ASP A 89 22.33 -2.80 15.45
C ASP A 89 23.30 -1.77 14.86
N ALA A 90 23.85 -2.03 13.68
CA ALA A 90 24.60 -1.05 12.90
C ALA A 90 23.67 0.06 12.37
N ALA A 91 22.50 -0.32 11.84
CA ALA A 91 21.48 0.64 11.41
C ALA A 91 21.04 1.56 12.56
N ARG A 92 20.77 1.00 13.73
CA ARG A 92 20.42 1.76 14.95
C ARG A 92 21.51 2.76 15.32
N THR A 93 22.77 2.36 15.21
CA THR A 93 23.92 3.22 15.52
C THR A 93 24.03 4.41 14.56
N VAL A 94 23.92 4.15 13.26
CA VAL A 94 23.95 5.20 12.22
C VAL A 94 22.79 6.20 12.42
N ILE A 95 21.59 5.69 12.74
CA ILE A 95 20.42 6.53 13.02
C ILE A 95 20.60 7.36 14.30
N ALA A 96 21.12 6.75 15.37
CA ALA A 96 21.37 7.43 16.62
C ALA A 96 22.38 8.58 16.45
N PHE A 97 23.44 8.34 15.69
CA PHE A 97 24.42 9.36 15.33
C PHE A 97 23.78 10.52 14.54
N ALA A 98 23.02 10.22 13.48
CA ALA A 98 22.36 11.25 12.67
C ALA A 98 21.38 12.10 13.51
N ARG A 99 20.64 11.47 14.42
CA ARG A 99 19.74 12.18 15.37
C ARG A 99 20.51 13.06 16.35
N ALA A 100 21.65 12.60 16.87
CA ALA A 100 22.47 13.39 17.77
C ALA A 100 23.00 14.66 17.09
N ARG A 101 23.42 14.54 15.82
CA ARG A 101 23.89 15.68 15.00
C ARG A 101 22.77 16.65 14.68
N ALA A 102 21.59 16.15 14.31
CA ALA A 102 20.40 16.97 14.11
C ALA A 102 19.99 17.74 15.38
N LYS A 103 20.07 17.11 16.56
CA LYS A 103 19.80 17.75 17.85
C LYS A 103 20.82 18.86 18.17
N ALA A 104 22.05 18.74 17.67
CA ALA A 104 23.09 19.76 17.76
C ALA A 104 22.94 20.87 16.70
N GLY A 105 21.87 20.87 15.88
CA GLY A 105 21.59 21.89 14.88
C GLY A 105 22.28 21.67 13.53
N GLN A 106 22.90 20.49 13.32
CA GLN A 106 23.58 20.17 12.06
C GLN A 106 22.64 19.44 11.09
N GLN A 107 22.70 19.80 9.80
CA GLN A 107 21.96 19.09 8.75
C GLN A 107 22.57 17.69 8.56
N CYS A 108 21.73 16.65 8.49
CA CYS A 108 22.18 15.29 8.25
C CYS A 108 21.29 14.59 7.22
N VAL A 109 21.89 13.86 6.28
CA VAL A 109 21.25 13.19 5.14
C VAL A 109 21.76 11.76 5.04
N LEU A 110 20.88 10.78 4.83
CA LEU A 110 21.27 9.39 4.53
C LEU A 110 20.99 9.04 3.07
N VAL A 111 21.92 8.36 2.42
CA VAL A 111 21.81 7.87 1.03
C VAL A 111 21.85 6.35 1.03
N THR A 112 20.88 5.67 0.40
CA THR A 112 20.76 4.20 0.36
C THR A 112 20.65 3.67 -1.08
N PRO A 113 21.08 2.42 -1.38
CA PRO A 113 21.03 1.88 -2.73
C PRO A 113 19.59 1.65 -3.24
N PRO A 114 19.36 1.72 -4.57
CA PRO A 114 18.01 1.72 -5.15
C PRO A 114 17.31 0.35 -5.23
N THR A 115 18.01 -0.79 -5.09
CA THR A 115 17.46 -2.11 -5.44
C THR A 115 17.85 -3.30 -4.54
N GLY A 116 18.42 -3.09 -3.36
CA GLY A 116 18.91 -4.18 -2.49
C GLY A 116 18.12 -4.32 -1.19
N THR A 117 17.74 -5.55 -0.85
CA THR A 117 17.07 -5.96 0.39
C THR A 117 17.86 -5.49 1.62
N SER A 118 17.41 -4.40 2.22
CA SER A 118 17.72 -3.98 3.57
C SER A 118 16.47 -3.29 4.07
N ALA A 119 15.95 -3.67 5.23
CA ALA A 119 14.89 -2.92 5.91
C ALA A 119 15.41 -1.49 6.14
N GLY A 120 15.11 -0.59 5.21
CA GLY A 120 15.79 0.70 5.06
C GLY A 120 15.05 1.79 5.82
N VAL A 121 15.77 2.47 6.71
CA VAL A 121 15.29 3.67 7.39
C VAL A 121 15.65 4.89 6.53
N VAL A 122 14.62 5.62 6.07
CA VAL A 122 14.80 6.89 5.35
C VAL A 122 14.83 8.05 6.35
N LEU A 123 16.01 8.57 6.67
CA LEU A 123 16.11 9.82 7.45
C LEU A 123 15.96 11.02 6.51
N GLY A 124 14.84 11.74 6.63
CA GLY A 124 14.58 12.99 5.93
C GLY A 124 15.53 14.11 6.37
N GLN A 125 15.80 15.04 5.45
CA GLN A 125 16.61 16.24 5.69
C GLN A 125 16.04 17.05 6.86
N VAL A 126 16.92 17.44 7.78
CA VAL A 126 16.60 18.42 8.83
C VAL A 126 17.08 19.79 8.34
N ASP A 127 16.21 20.57 7.70
CA ASP A 127 16.43 22.00 7.43
C ASP A 127 15.42 22.86 8.24
N PRO A 128 15.89 23.84 9.02
CA PRO A 128 15.05 24.66 9.89
C PRO A 128 14.20 25.77 9.23
N ARG A 129 14.19 26.00 7.89
CA ARG A 129 13.49 27.17 7.28
C ARG A 129 12.56 26.97 6.05
N ARG A 130 12.02 25.77 5.77
CA ARG A 130 11.12 25.36 4.63
C ARG A 130 11.86 25.03 3.32
N SER A 131 11.44 24.16 2.40
CA SER A 131 10.34 23.18 2.29
C SER A 131 10.79 22.07 1.30
N VAL A 132 10.64 20.80 1.66
CA VAL A 132 10.98 19.63 0.84
C VAL A 132 9.71 18.84 0.50
N PRO A 133 9.46 18.44 -0.77
CA PRO A 133 8.54 17.35 -1.11
C PRO A 133 9.31 16.13 -1.68
N ARG A 134 8.93 14.85 -1.49
CA ARG A 134 7.89 14.22 -0.64
C ARG A 134 7.96 12.67 -0.75
N TYR A 135 9.09 12.02 -0.48
CA TYR A 135 9.11 10.55 -0.28
C TYR A 135 10.14 10.16 0.77
N ALA A 136 9.70 10.11 2.03
CA ALA A 136 10.43 9.47 3.11
C ALA A 136 9.47 9.13 4.24
N THR A 137 8.60 8.14 4.00
CA THR A 137 7.90 7.48 5.10
C THR A 137 8.87 6.45 5.67
N VAL A 138 9.28 6.66 6.92
CA VAL A 138 10.09 5.72 7.71
C VAL A 138 9.22 4.52 8.06
N ASP A 139 9.42 3.38 7.40
CA ASP A 139 8.98 2.08 7.92
C ASP A 139 10.12 1.47 8.73
N LEU A 140 10.04 1.59 10.05
CA LEU A 140 10.80 0.78 10.98
C LEU A 140 10.20 -0.63 11.00
N ALA A 141 10.63 -1.50 10.09
CA ALA A 141 10.54 -2.94 10.32
C ALA A 141 11.57 -3.31 11.40
N VAL A 142 11.22 -3.07 12.67
CA VAL A 142 11.91 -3.72 13.78
C VAL A 142 11.50 -5.19 13.73
N ALA A 143 12.44 -6.04 13.34
CA ALA A 143 12.33 -7.47 13.50
C ALA A 143 11.90 -7.79 14.95
N GLY A 144 10.73 -8.43 15.07
CA GLY A 144 10.47 -9.37 16.18
C GLY A 144 9.74 -8.90 17.42
N ARG A 145 9.24 -7.65 17.52
CA ARG A 145 8.27 -7.28 18.59
C ARG A 145 7.23 -6.31 18.05
N SER A 146 5.96 -6.69 18.21
CA SER A 146 4.73 -5.88 18.07
C SER A 146 4.93 -4.41 17.70
N SER A 147 4.41 -4.00 16.53
CA SER A 147 4.19 -2.58 16.23
C SER A 147 3.48 -1.94 17.44
N PRO A 148 3.89 -0.76 17.91
CA PRO A 148 3.27 -0.12 19.07
C PRO A 148 1.75 0.10 18.92
N ASP A 149 1.22 0.01 17.69
CA ASP A 149 -0.20 0.12 17.33
C ASP A 149 -0.87 -1.24 17.04
N ALA A 150 -0.36 -2.35 17.57
CA ALA A 150 -0.90 -3.68 17.34
C ALA A 150 -2.29 -3.87 17.99
N GLY A 151 -3.34 -3.35 17.35
CA GLY A 151 -4.72 -3.37 17.86
C GLY A 151 -5.07 -2.06 18.56
N LEU A 152 -5.01 -0.95 17.83
CA LEU A 152 -5.27 0.39 18.33
C LEU A 152 -6.72 0.80 18.08
N GLU A 153 -7.43 1.20 19.13
CA GLU A 153 -8.72 1.86 19.02
C GLU A 153 -8.58 3.37 19.26
N PHE A 154 -9.26 4.15 18.44
CA PHE A 154 -9.26 5.60 18.51
C PHE A 154 -10.66 6.14 18.24
N ASP A 155 -11.13 7.06 19.08
CA ASP A 155 -12.38 7.79 18.94
C ASP A 155 -12.13 9.26 19.29
N THR A 156 -12.58 10.18 18.44
CA THR A 156 -12.57 11.62 18.74
C THR A 156 -13.63 12.37 17.96
N SER A 157 -14.26 13.36 18.62
CA SER A 157 -15.02 14.41 17.94
C SER A 157 -14.19 15.66 17.62
N ASP A 158 -12.99 15.78 18.19
CA ASP A 158 -12.07 16.91 18.01
C ASP A 158 -11.30 16.80 16.69
N LEU A 159 -11.38 17.85 15.85
CA LEU A 159 -10.79 17.89 14.53
C LEU A 159 -9.26 17.91 14.54
N ARG A 160 -8.63 18.63 15.48
CA ARG A 160 -7.16 18.68 15.57
C ARG A 160 -6.60 17.35 16.04
N ARG A 161 -7.25 16.74 17.04
CA ARG A 161 -6.87 15.41 17.54
C ARG A 161 -7.02 14.35 16.46
N ALA A 162 -8.07 14.44 15.63
CA ALA A 162 -8.24 13.58 14.46
C ALA A 162 -7.13 13.79 13.42
N GLU A 163 -6.78 15.03 13.10
CA GLU A 163 -5.71 15.36 12.15
C GLU A 163 -4.36 14.83 12.60
N ASP A 164 -4.02 15.08 13.87
CA ASP A 164 -2.78 14.63 14.49
C ASP A 164 -2.69 13.10 14.49
N PHE A 165 -3.80 12.43 14.81
CA PHE A 165 -3.86 10.96 14.81
C PHE A 165 -3.70 10.39 13.42
N LEU A 166 -4.50 10.87 12.45
CA LEU A 166 -4.43 10.40 11.07
C LEU A 166 -3.08 10.70 10.44
N SER A 167 -2.46 11.85 10.77
CA SER A 167 -1.11 12.20 10.33
C SER A 167 -0.04 11.22 10.85
N ARG A 168 -0.17 10.76 12.10
CA ARG A 168 0.71 9.70 12.63
C ARG A 168 0.42 8.35 11.98
N ALA A 169 -0.85 8.06 11.72
CA ALA A 169 -1.30 6.77 11.22
C ALA A 169 -0.96 6.55 9.74
N TYR A 170 -1.06 7.58 8.91
CA TYR A 170 -0.88 7.46 7.46
C TYR A 170 0.31 8.28 6.92
N GLY A 171 0.93 9.13 7.73
CA GLY A 171 1.85 10.18 7.24
C GLY A 171 1.11 11.50 7.07
N PRO A 172 1.81 12.59 6.69
CA PRO A 172 1.26 13.94 6.72
C PRO A 172 -0.12 14.02 6.03
N MET A 173 -1.14 14.37 6.81
CA MET A 173 -2.52 14.42 6.36
C MET A 173 -3.16 15.70 6.90
N ARG A 174 -3.87 16.40 6.04
CA ARG A 174 -4.71 17.54 6.45
C ARG A 174 -6.16 17.15 6.34
N ILE A 175 -6.95 17.55 7.31
CA ILE A 175 -8.37 17.31 7.32
C ILE A 175 -9.15 18.58 7.61
N HIS A 176 -10.32 18.69 6.98
CA HIS A 176 -11.22 19.79 7.17
C HIS A 176 -12.64 19.26 7.33
N SER A 177 -13.40 19.82 8.26
CA SER A 177 -14.84 19.59 8.36
C SER A 177 -15.58 20.92 8.36
N PRO A 178 -16.66 21.06 7.57
CA PRO A 178 -17.53 22.24 7.63
C PRO A 178 -18.12 22.49 9.02
N SER A 179 -18.30 21.41 9.80
CA SER A 179 -18.83 21.48 11.17
C SER A 179 -17.80 21.90 12.22
N GLY A 180 -16.51 21.96 11.85
CA GLY A 180 -15.41 22.16 12.79
C GLY A 180 -15.11 20.97 13.71
N ARG A 181 -15.74 19.81 13.49
CA ARG A 181 -15.61 18.57 14.28
C ARG A 181 -15.28 17.37 13.37
N ALA A 182 -14.73 16.28 13.91
CA ALA A 182 -14.30 15.13 13.09
C ALA A 182 -15.14 13.84 13.22
N ASP A 183 -15.92 13.65 14.28
CA ASP A 183 -16.68 12.42 14.60
C ASP A 183 -16.07 11.14 13.99
N LEU A 184 -14.85 10.82 14.43
CA LEU A 184 -13.97 9.82 13.83
C LEU A 184 -13.76 8.67 14.81
N ARG A 185 -14.11 7.46 14.38
CA ARG A 185 -13.71 6.21 15.03
C ARG A 185 -12.83 5.39 14.11
N MET A 186 -11.77 4.85 14.67
CA MET A 186 -10.82 4.04 13.93
C MET A 186 -10.33 2.87 14.78
N HIS A 187 -10.39 1.67 14.21
CA HIS A 187 -9.72 0.49 14.76
C HIS A 187 -8.64 0.04 13.77
N ARG A 188 -7.39 0.03 14.23
CA ARG A 188 -6.21 -0.28 13.44
C ARG A 188 -5.56 -1.57 13.93
N VAL A 189 -5.21 -2.43 13.00
CA VAL A 189 -4.36 -3.60 13.24
C VAL A 189 -3.20 -3.58 12.27
N ALA A 190 -1.98 -3.49 12.81
CA ALA A 190 -0.75 -3.55 12.04
C ALA A 190 -0.02 -4.87 12.26
N ALA A 191 0.49 -5.43 11.17
CA ALA A 191 1.51 -6.47 11.14
C ALA A 191 2.58 -6.05 10.11
N ASP A 192 3.81 -6.54 10.26
CA ASP A 192 5.01 -6.11 9.50
C ASP A 192 4.75 -5.42 8.14
N ARG A 193 4.19 -6.16 7.15
CA ARG A 193 4.00 -5.67 5.77
C ARG A 193 2.56 -5.30 5.42
N VAL A 194 1.63 -5.39 6.38
CA VAL A 194 0.19 -5.20 6.18
C VAL A 194 -0.43 -4.44 7.35
N VAL A 195 -1.16 -3.37 7.02
CA VAL A 195 -2.01 -2.67 7.99
C VAL A 195 -3.47 -2.76 7.53
N THR A 196 -4.38 -3.01 8.47
CA THR A 196 -5.82 -2.95 8.21
C THR A 196 -6.48 -2.00 9.19
N ASP A 197 -7.29 -1.10 8.64
CA ASP A 197 -8.01 -0.09 9.38
C ASP A 197 -9.51 -0.26 9.12
N ARG A 198 -10.32 -0.13 10.17
CA ARG A 198 -11.76 0.08 10.07
C ARG A 198 -12.05 1.48 10.54
N VAL A 199 -12.64 2.30 9.68
CA VAL A 199 -12.87 3.72 9.95
C VAL A 199 -14.35 4.04 9.79
N GLU A 200 -14.87 4.80 10.73
CA GLU A 200 -16.18 5.42 10.70
C GLU A 200 -16.01 6.92 10.88
N VAL A 201 -16.57 7.68 9.94
CA VAL A 201 -16.60 9.14 9.98
C VAL A 201 -18.07 9.54 9.97
N GLY A 202 -18.58 10.05 11.08
CA GLY A 202 -20.01 10.39 11.24
C GLY A 202 -20.40 11.76 10.67
N VAL A 203 -19.41 12.58 10.32
CA VAL A 203 -19.60 13.90 9.71
C VAL A 203 -18.94 13.99 8.33
N GLU A 204 -19.18 15.08 7.62
CA GLU A 204 -18.42 15.38 6.41
C GLU A 204 -16.98 15.76 6.76
N LEU A 205 -16.02 15.13 6.10
CA LEU A 205 -14.60 15.34 6.30
C LEU A 205 -13.87 15.33 4.96
N SER A 206 -13.30 16.46 4.58
CA SER A 206 -12.37 16.56 3.45
C SER A 206 -10.96 16.23 3.92
N TYR A 207 -10.18 15.59 3.06
CA TYR A 207 -8.81 15.22 3.38
C TYR A 207 -7.87 15.49 2.22
N GLU A 208 -6.63 15.79 2.56
CA GLU A 208 -5.48 15.80 1.66
C GLU A 208 -4.40 14.94 2.31
N ILE A 209 -3.87 13.99 1.57
CA ILE A 209 -2.93 13.01 2.08
C ILE A 209 -1.71 12.93 1.18
N GLU A 210 -0.54 12.89 1.80
CA GLU A 210 0.71 12.68 1.11
C GLU A 210 0.91 11.25 0.63
N PRO A 211 1.83 11.02 -0.31
CA PRO A 211 2.13 9.67 -0.78
C PRO A 211 2.42 8.71 0.38
N LEU A 212 1.67 7.62 0.43
CA LEU A 212 1.74 6.66 1.54
C LEU A 212 2.93 5.70 1.45
N GLY A 213 3.55 5.58 0.29
CA GLY A 213 4.57 4.56 0.02
C GLY A 213 4.03 3.12 0.04
N ARG A 214 2.70 2.94 0.15
CA ARG A 214 2.04 1.64 0.29
C ARG A 214 0.94 1.46 -0.75
N ILE A 215 0.67 0.22 -1.14
CA ILE A 215 -0.52 -0.14 -1.92
C ILE A 215 -1.71 0.01 -1.00
N TRP A 216 -2.60 0.94 -1.32
CA TRP A 216 -3.74 1.28 -0.49
C TRP A 216 -5.03 0.79 -1.14
N LEU A 217 -5.69 -0.18 -0.51
CA LEU A 217 -7.01 -0.66 -0.92
C LEU A 217 -8.05 -0.10 0.05
N ARG A 218 -9.11 0.51 -0.47
CA ARG A 218 -10.27 0.94 0.29
C ARG A 218 -11.51 0.14 -0.12
N ASP A 219 -12.22 -0.38 0.87
CA ASP A 219 -13.50 -1.05 0.73
C ASP A 219 -14.57 -0.23 1.47
N LEU A 220 -15.51 0.36 0.73
CA LEU A 220 -16.49 1.31 1.28
C LEU A 220 -17.78 0.58 1.67
N ASP A 221 -18.14 0.64 2.95
CA ASP A 221 -19.31 -0.07 3.50
C ASP A 221 -20.57 0.80 3.56
N ALA A 222 -20.43 2.09 3.84
CA ALA A 222 -21.52 3.06 3.94
C ALA A 222 -21.03 4.47 3.62
N GLY A 223 -21.95 5.38 3.32
CA GLY A 223 -21.66 6.75 2.92
C GLY A 223 -21.05 6.86 1.51
N SER A 224 -20.33 7.93 1.25
CA SER A 224 -19.64 8.14 -0.04
C SER A 224 -18.24 8.71 0.15
N VAL A 225 -17.39 8.46 -0.85
CA VAL A 225 -16.19 9.27 -1.09
C VAL A 225 -16.44 10.10 -2.34
N GLU A 226 -16.38 11.42 -2.22
CA GLU A 226 -16.72 12.37 -3.27
C GLU A 226 -15.53 13.24 -3.63
N HIS A 227 -15.54 13.75 -4.86
CA HIS A 227 -14.48 14.58 -5.45
C HIS A 227 -13.07 14.03 -5.19
N HIS A 228 -12.94 12.71 -5.21
CA HIS A 228 -11.67 12.06 -4.98
C HIS A 228 -10.75 12.32 -6.17
N GLN A 229 -9.52 12.75 -5.90
CA GLN A 229 -8.55 13.09 -6.93
C GLN A 229 -7.17 12.60 -6.51
N ALA A 230 -6.56 11.77 -7.36
CA ALA A 230 -5.15 11.45 -7.32
C ALA A 230 -4.45 12.02 -8.57
N VAL A 231 -3.16 12.34 -8.47
CA VAL A 231 -2.39 12.92 -9.58
C VAL A 231 -2.42 11.99 -10.79
N GLY A 232 -2.85 12.47 -11.96
CA GLY A 232 -2.94 11.64 -13.18
C GLY A 232 -4.27 10.89 -13.35
N GLN A 233 -5.26 11.06 -12.47
CA GLN A 233 -6.66 10.73 -12.78
C GLN A 233 -7.31 11.83 -13.66
N PRO A 234 -8.08 11.45 -14.68
CA PRO A 234 -8.91 12.41 -15.41
C PRO A 234 -10.17 12.72 -14.59
N GLY A 235 -10.15 13.86 -13.88
CA GLY A 235 -11.31 14.38 -13.17
C GLY A 235 -11.45 13.90 -11.72
N ALA A 236 -12.52 14.36 -11.06
CA ALA A 236 -12.83 13.99 -9.69
C ALA A 236 -13.76 12.78 -9.68
N GLU A 237 -13.35 11.70 -9.04
CA GLU A 237 -14.11 10.46 -8.94
C GLU A 237 -15.04 10.46 -7.71
N SER A 238 -16.07 9.61 -7.77
CA SER A 238 -16.92 9.34 -6.61
C SER A 238 -17.13 7.85 -6.42
N TYR A 239 -17.17 7.43 -5.16
CA TYR A 239 -17.25 6.02 -4.77
C TYR A 239 -18.44 5.79 -3.84
N ARG A 240 -19.10 4.65 -4.03
CA ARG A 240 -20.34 4.26 -3.35
C ARG A 240 -20.19 3.00 -2.50
N PRO A 241 -21.12 2.73 -1.57
CA PRO A 241 -21.09 1.52 -0.76
C PRO A 241 -21.01 0.25 -1.61
N GLY A 242 -20.21 -0.70 -1.17
CA GLY A 242 -19.91 -1.97 -1.85
C GLY A 242 -18.73 -1.90 -2.82
N GLU A 243 -18.19 -0.72 -3.11
CA GLU A 243 -17.06 -0.55 -4.03
C GLU A 243 -15.70 -0.73 -3.33
N LEU A 244 -14.79 -1.44 -4.00
CA LEU A 244 -13.38 -1.51 -3.62
C LEU A 244 -12.50 -0.83 -4.69
N PHE A 245 -11.58 0.00 -4.23
CA PHE A 245 -10.73 0.82 -5.10
C PHE A 245 -9.37 1.11 -4.45
N VAL A 246 -8.43 1.58 -5.26
CA VAL A 246 -7.14 2.13 -4.86
C VAL A 246 -7.26 3.65 -4.89
N PRO A 247 -7.24 4.35 -3.75
CA PRO A 247 -7.39 5.80 -3.74
C PRO A 247 -6.24 6.51 -4.48
N ALA A 248 -5.00 6.10 -4.22
CA ALA A 248 -3.82 6.63 -4.91
C ALA A 248 -2.73 5.58 -5.05
N PRO A 249 -1.80 5.72 -6.01
CA PRO A 249 -0.61 4.89 -6.05
C PRO A 249 0.27 5.18 -4.84
N PRO A 250 1.19 4.27 -4.50
CA PRO A 250 2.10 4.45 -3.38
C PRO A 250 2.87 5.77 -3.43
N ASP A 251 3.18 6.22 -4.63
CA ASP A 251 4.01 7.38 -4.90
C ASP A 251 3.22 8.64 -5.28
N GLN A 252 1.93 8.76 -4.96
CA GLN A 252 1.22 10.02 -5.26
C GLN A 252 0.32 10.49 -4.13
N PRO A 253 0.15 11.81 -3.97
CA PRO A 253 -0.83 12.35 -3.06
C PRO A 253 -2.24 12.15 -3.62
N CYS A 254 -3.23 12.19 -2.73
CA CYS A 254 -4.61 12.35 -3.13
C CYS A 254 -5.38 13.24 -2.18
N ARG A 255 -6.55 13.64 -2.63
CA ARG A 255 -7.52 14.36 -1.83
C ARG A 255 -8.92 13.84 -2.10
N GLY A 256 -9.84 14.12 -1.20
CA GLY A 256 -11.24 13.78 -1.41
C GLY A 256 -12.08 14.22 -0.24
N ARG A 257 -13.36 13.85 -0.30
CA ARG A 257 -14.33 14.15 0.75
C ARG A 257 -15.07 12.90 1.17
N LEU A 258 -15.04 12.61 2.45
CA LEU A 258 -15.81 11.55 3.09
C LEU A 258 -17.13 12.14 3.55
N VAL A 259 -18.25 11.53 3.14
CA VAL A 259 -19.59 11.96 3.56
C VAL A 259 -20.22 10.83 4.36
N ARG A 260 -20.20 10.97 5.69
CA ARG A 260 -20.74 9.97 6.64
C ARG A 260 -20.29 8.54 6.32
N ALA A 261 -18.99 8.39 6.09
CA ALA A 261 -18.44 7.19 5.49
C ALA A 261 -18.04 6.15 6.52
N ARG A 262 -18.34 4.89 6.23
CA ARG A 262 -17.76 3.74 6.94
C ARG A 262 -17.01 2.91 5.92
N TYR A 263 -15.73 2.68 6.15
CA TYR A 263 -14.87 1.98 5.19
C TYR A 263 -13.79 1.19 5.90
N ARG A 264 -13.07 0.40 5.09
CA ARG A 264 -11.89 -0.34 5.54
C ARG A 264 -10.75 -0.01 4.62
N ASP A 265 -9.61 0.32 5.21
CA ASP A 265 -8.38 0.48 4.47
C ASP A 265 -7.49 -0.73 4.72
N THR A 266 -6.86 -1.23 3.67
CA THR A 266 -5.82 -2.27 3.73
C THR A 266 -4.60 -1.74 3.01
N LEU A 267 -3.53 -1.53 3.76
CA LEU A 267 -2.27 -1.01 3.27
C LEU A 267 -1.26 -2.15 3.21
N VAL A 268 -0.72 -2.39 2.02
CA VAL A 268 0.23 -3.48 1.77
C VAL A 268 1.54 -2.90 1.26
N SER A 269 2.66 -3.40 1.78
CA SER A 269 3.98 -3.05 1.24
C SER A 269 4.05 -3.41 -0.27
N PRO A 270 4.53 -2.51 -1.15
CA PRO A 270 4.68 -2.79 -2.58
C PRO A 270 5.54 -4.03 -2.86
N ALA A 271 6.51 -4.31 -1.97
CA ALA A 271 7.40 -5.45 -2.12
C ALA A 271 6.66 -6.81 -2.03
N VAL A 272 5.48 -6.88 -1.41
CA VAL A 272 4.66 -8.11 -1.42
C VAL A 272 4.13 -8.40 -2.83
N LEU A 273 3.73 -7.37 -3.58
CA LEU A 273 3.32 -7.52 -4.98
C LEU A 273 4.51 -7.90 -5.86
N THR A 274 5.67 -7.26 -5.63
CA THR A 274 6.92 -7.59 -6.33
C THR A 274 7.31 -9.05 -6.15
N GLU A 275 7.26 -9.58 -4.93
CA GLU A 275 7.59 -10.98 -4.64
C GLU A 275 6.67 -11.97 -5.35
N VAL A 276 5.36 -11.68 -5.38
CA VAL A 276 4.38 -12.55 -6.04
C VAL A 276 4.53 -12.49 -7.56
N ALA A 277 4.86 -11.32 -8.11
CA ALA A 277 5.04 -11.15 -9.55
C ALA A 277 6.42 -11.61 -10.06
N GLY A 278 7.43 -11.67 -9.18
CA GLY A 278 8.82 -11.93 -9.53
C GLY A 278 9.60 -10.71 -10.05
N GLU A 279 8.94 -9.56 -10.20
CA GLU A 279 9.53 -8.30 -10.67
C GLU A 279 8.75 -7.09 -10.11
N PRO A 280 9.33 -5.87 -10.10
CA PRO A 280 8.63 -4.67 -9.60
C PRO A 280 7.35 -4.36 -10.36
N VAL A 281 6.23 -4.22 -9.64
CA VAL A 281 4.91 -3.98 -10.22
C VAL A 281 4.31 -2.65 -9.78
N ARG A 282 3.68 -1.94 -10.72
CA ARG A 282 2.79 -0.81 -10.43
C ARG A 282 1.39 -1.11 -10.94
N LEU A 283 0.38 -0.76 -10.14
CA LEU A 283 -1.03 -0.81 -10.57
C LEU A 283 -1.30 0.37 -11.51
N LEU A 284 -1.97 0.10 -12.62
CA LEU A 284 -2.29 1.09 -13.66
C LEU A 284 -3.73 1.58 -13.58
N GLY A 285 -4.56 0.93 -12.76
CA GLY A 285 -5.98 1.25 -12.59
C GLY A 285 -6.38 1.36 -11.13
N TRP A 286 -7.41 2.16 -10.89
CA TRP A 286 -7.90 2.51 -9.55
C TRP A 286 -8.99 1.58 -9.04
N ARG A 287 -9.56 0.76 -9.93
CA ARG A 287 -10.64 -0.18 -9.64
C ARG A 287 -10.27 -1.55 -10.19
N PRO A 288 -10.76 -2.63 -9.57
CA PRO A 288 -10.71 -3.95 -10.18
C PRO A 288 -11.34 -3.91 -11.56
N LEU A 289 -10.74 -4.64 -12.49
CA LEU A 289 -11.20 -4.76 -13.86
C LEU A 289 -12.60 -5.36 -13.94
N THR A 290 -13.00 -6.26 -13.04
CA THR A 290 -14.32 -6.91 -13.10
C THR A 290 -14.95 -6.97 -11.72
N ARG A 291 -16.29 -7.13 -11.66
CA ARG A 291 -17.00 -7.35 -10.39
C ARG A 291 -16.56 -8.64 -9.70
N THR A 292 -16.30 -9.70 -10.46
CA THR A 292 -15.76 -10.96 -9.91
C THR A 292 -14.37 -10.75 -9.31
N GLY A 293 -13.49 -10.02 -10.00
CA GLY A 293 -12.18 -9.63 -9.45
C GLY A 293 -12.31 -8.79 -8.18
N GLN A 294 -13.22 -7.82 -8.16
CA GLN A 294 -13.52 -7.04 -6.95
C GLN A 294 -13.92 -7.93 -5.76
N ARG A 295 -14.87 -8.84 -5.99
CA ARG A 295 -15.33 -9.79 -4.95
C ARG A 295 -14.20 -10.69 -4.46
N HIS A 296 -13.31 -11.12 -5.35
CA HIS A 296 -12.13 -11.92 -4.99
C HIS A 296 -11.19 -11.13 -4.10
N VAL A 297 -10.85 -9.88 -4.46
CA VAL A 297 -10.00 -9.02 -3.62
C VAL A 297 -10.68 -8.75 -2.27
N GLN A 298 -11.98 -8.43 -2.24
CA GLN A 298 -12.74 -8.25 -0.99
C GLN A 298 -12.73 -9.52 -0.12
N ALA A 299 -12.82 -10.71 -0.71
CA ALA A 299 -12.71 -11.97 0.03
C ALA A 299 -11.31 -12.17 0.61
N ALA A 300 -10.25 -11.84 -0.14
CA ALA A 300 -8.87 -11.90 0.35
C ALA A 300 -8.61 -10.91 1.49
N VAL A 301 -9.11 -9.67 1.38
CA VAL A 301 -9.08 -8.67 2.46
C VAL A 301 -9.84 -9.17 3.69
N ARG A 302 -11.02 -9.77 3.49
CA ARG A 302 -11.82 -10.33 4.59
C ARG A 302 -11.09 -11.46 5.31
N HIS A 303 -10.43 -12.36 4.59
CA HIS A 303 -9.64 -13.43 5.17
C HIS A 303 -8.44 -12.88 5.97
N LEU A 304 -7.64 -12.00 5.35
CA LEU A 304 -6.48 -11.38 5.98
C LEU A 304 -6.86 -10.67 7.28
N ARG A 305 -7.91 -9.85 7.26
CA ARG A 305 -8.35 -9.11 8.43
C ARG A 305 -9.06 -9.99 9.46
N GLY A 306 -10.05 -10.76 9.01
CA GLY A 306 -11.03 -11.43 9.86
C GLY A 306 -10.57 -12.76 10.43
N GLU A 307 -9.66 -13.46 9.74
CA GLU A 307 -9.17 -14.77 10.18
C GLU A 307 -7.71 -14.74 10.63
N VAL A 308 -6.88 -13.85 10.07
CA VAL A 308 -5.44 -13.79 10.38
C VAL A 308 -5.11 -12.68 11.37
N LEU A 309 -5.39 -11.42 11.01
CA LEU A 309 -4.98 -10.28 11.83
C LEU A 309 -5.85 -10.07 13.08
N SER A 310 -7.08 -10.55 13.09
CA SER A 310 -7.98 -10.51 14.25
C SER A 310 -7.56 -11.44 15.39
N ARG A 311 -6.76 -12.47 15.09
CA ARG A 311 -6.31 -13.50 16.04
C ARG A 311 -4.88 -13.18 16.48
N PRO A 312 -4.65 -12.78 17.74
CA PRO A 312 -3.32 -12.40 18.22
C PRO A 312 -2.24 -13.46 17.95
N GLU A 313 -2.60 -14.74 18.09
CA GLU A 313 -1.74 -15.90 17.84
C GLU A 313 -1.30 -16.02 16.38
N PHE A 314 -2.18 -15.73 15.42
CA PHE A 314 -1.85 -15.80 13.99
C PHE A 314 -1.18 -14.52 13.51
N ARG A 315 -1.58 -13.37 14.06
CA ARG A 315 -0.97 -12.06 13.79
C ARG A 315 0.50 -12.02 14.21
N ALA A 316 0.85 -12.69 15.31
CA ALA A 316 2.22 -12.77 15.81
C ALA A 316 3.12 -13.66 14.95
N GLU A 317 2.54 -14.56 14.13
CA GLU A 317 3.29 -15.56 13.36
C GLU A 317 3.61 -15.05 11.93
N PRO A 318 4.87 -14.72 11.61
CA PRO A 318 5.23 -14.08 10.35
C PRO A 318 4.88 -14.91 9.11
N LEU A 319 4.95 -16.24 9.21
CA LEU A 319 4.63 -17.15 8.10
C LEU A 319 3.14 -17.09 7.73
N ILE A 320 2.25 -17.02 8.73
CA ILE A 320 0.80 -16.96 8.50
C ILE A 320 0.43 -15.61 7.89
N VAL A 321 0.92 -14.51 8.47
CA VAL A 321 0.69 -13.15 7.94
C VAL A 321 1.23 -13.03 6.52
N SER A 322 2.44 -13.53 6.25
CA SER A 322 3.06 -13.46 4.92
C SER A 322 2.33 -14.31 3.89
N ALA A 323 1.80 -15.47 4.26
CA ALA A 323 0.99 -16.29 3.36
C ALA A 323 -0.32 -15.56 2.97
N ALA A 324 -1.03 -14.98 3.93
CA ALA A 324 -2.25 -14.23 3.67
C ALA A 324 -1.99 -12.93 2.87
N ALA A 325 -0.89 -12.23 3.15
CA ALA A 325 -0.47 -11.06 2.39
C ALA A 325 -0.16 -11.41 0.93
N ARG A 326 0.56 -12.52 0.67
CA ARG A 326 0.83 -13.01 -0.68
C ARG A 326 -0.46 -13.43 -1.42
N TYR A 327 -1.41 -14.05 -0.72
CA TYR A 327 -2.72 -14.37 -1.30
C TYR A 327 -3.49 -13.10 -1.70
N LEU A 328 -3.51 -12.07 -0.84
CA LEU A 328 -4.10 -10.78 -1.18
C LEU A 328 -3.39 -10.15 -2.39
N ALA A 329 -2.06 -10.14 -2.41
CA ALA A 329 -1.29 -9.60 -3.54
C ALA A 329 -1.60 -10.33 -4.86
N ALA A 330 -1.69 -11.66 -4.84
CA ALA A 330 -2.10 -12.45 -6.01
C ALA A 330 -3.52 -12.09 -6.48
N ALA A 331 -4.47 -11.94 -5.55
CA ALA A 331 -5.84 -11.51 -5.87
C ALA A 331 -5.87 -10.11 -6.50
N VAL A 332 -5.07 -9.17 -5.99
CA VAL A 332 -4.92 -7.81 -6.53
C VAL A 332 -4.33 -7.86 -7.94
N LEU A 333 -3.21 -8.55 -8.14
CA LEU A 333 -2.57 -8.67 -9.45
C LEU A 333 -3.49 -9.31 -10.50
N ASN A 334 -4.30 -10.29 -10.11
CA ASN A 334 -5.26 -10.88 -11.04
C ASN A 334 -6.45 -9.97 -11.37
N SER A 335 -6.79 -9.04 -10.47
CA SER A 335 -7.99 -8.23 -10.55
C SER A 335 -7.76 -6.81 -11.07
N PHE A 336 -6.55 -6.26 -10.96
CA PHE A 336 -6.19 -4.91 -11.40
C PHE A 336 -5.29 -4.92 -12.65
N ASP A 337 -5.32 -3.85 -13.45
CA ASP A 337 -4.32 -3.65 -14.52
C ASP A 337 -2.97 -3.23 -13.89
N HIS A 338 -1.84 -3.69 -14.44
CA HIS A 338 -0.51 -3.54 -13.83
C HIS A 338 0.67 -3.72 -14.82
N THR A 339 1.86 -3.23 -14.45
CA THR A 339 3.03 -3.03 -15.35
C THR A 339 3.73 -4.29 -15.86
N THR A 340 3.79 -5.39 -15.11
CA THR A 340 4.45 -6.65 -15.57
C THR A 340 3.89 -7.16 -16.89
N VAL A 341 2.69 -6.73 -17.21
CA VAL A 341 2.03 -7.11 -18.45
C VAL A 341 1.79 -5.94 -19.40
N ALA A 342 2.20 -4.73 -19.01
CA ALA A 342 2.54 -3.71 -19.99
C ALA A 342 3.84 -4.08 -20.70
N ALA A 343 4.86 -4.57 -19.98
CA ALA A 343 6.11 -5.06 -20.59
C ALA A 343 5.89 -6.28 -21.51
N ALA A 344 5.00 -7.22 -21.12
CA ALA A 344 4.63 -8.35 -21.99
C ALA A 344 3.84 -7.95 -23.25
N ARG A 345 3.20 -6.76 -23.28
CA ARG A 345 2.54 -6.23 -24.49
C ARG A 345 3.54 -5.74 -25.53
N ASP A 346 4.69 -5.25 -25.09
CA ASP A 346 5.75 -4.75 -25.97
C ASP A 346 6.64 -5.89 -26.50
N ALA A 347 6.70 -7.02 -25.79
CA ALA A 347 7.55 -8.16 -26.12
C ALA A 347 6.89 -9.29 -26.94
N GLY A 348 5.56 -9.34 -27.09
CA GLY A 348 4.91 -10.49 -27.75
C GLY A 348 3.47 -10.29 -28.19
N GLY A 349 3.26 -10.20 -29.51
CA GLY A 349 1.95 -10.03 -30.17
C GLY A 349 0.96 -11.21 -30.09
N ASN A 350 0.85 -11.91 -28.96
CA ASN A 350 -0.16 -12.97 -28.80
C ASN A 350 -0.83 -13.07 -27.40
N ASP A 351 -0.30 -12.37 -26.37
CA ASP A 351 -0.86 -12.39 -25.00
C ASP A 351 -1.79 -11.22 -24.67
N ALA A 352 -2.08 -10.36 -25.65
CA ALA A 352 -2.99 -9.23 -25.50
C ALA A 352 -4.48 -9.64 -25.37
N HIS A 353 -4.84 -10.87 -25.74
CA HIS A 353 -6.24 -11.31 -25.87
C HIS A 353 -7.00 -11.46 -24.53
N PRO A 354 -6.47 -12.09 -23.46
CA PRO A 354 -7.22 -12.26 -22.21
C PRO A 354 -7.50 -10.93 -21.49
N ARG A 355 -6.62 -9.93 -21.62
CA ARG A 355 -6.75 -8.63 -20.93
C ARG A 355 -7.64 -7.65 -21.66
N ALA A 356 -7.49 -7.56 -22.98
CA ALA A 356 -8.43 -6.81 -23.80
C ALA A 356 -9.85 -7.38 -23.63
N LEU A 357 -9.96 -8.71 -23.54
CA LEU A 357 -11.21 -9.38 -23.22
C LEU A 357 -11.73 -8.99 -21.82
N ARG A 358 -10.90 -9.05 -20.77
CA ARG A 358 -11.33 -8.63 -19.41
C ARG A 358 -11.82 -7.19 -19.37
N ARG A 359 -11.12 -6.24 -20.02
CA ARG A 359 -11.57 -4.84 -20.11
C ARG A 359 -12.86 -4.68 -20.90
N ALA A 360 -13.00 -5.43 -22.00
CA ALA A 360 -14.22 -5.40 -22.79
C ALA A 360 -15.42 -5.97 -22.03
N ILE A 361 -15.24 -7.10 -21.32
CA ILE A 361 -16.26 -7.69 -20.43
C ILE A 361 -16.67 -6.68 -19.36
N ALA A 362 -15.68 -6.06 -18.69
CA ALA A 362 -15.91 -5.05 -17.67
C ALA A 362 -16.76 -3.88 -18.15
N PHE A 363 -16.40 -3.34 -19.31
CA PHE A 363 -17.11 -2.23 -19.93
C PHE A 363 -18.55 -2.62 -20.26
N ILE A 364 -18.76 -3.83 -20.81
CA ILE A 364 -20.10 -4.37 -21.08
C ILE A 364 -20.92 -4.50 -19.80
N GLU A 365 -20.39 -5.11 -18.75
CA GLU A 365 -21.12 -5.36 -17.49
C GLU A 365 -21.47 -4.09 -16.72
N SER A 366 -20.66 -3.03 -16.86
CA SER A 366 -20.88 -1.74 -16.20
C SER A 366 -21.79 -0.79 -16.98
N HIS A 367 -22.01 -1.03 -18.26
CA HIS A 367 -22.78 -0.14 -19.15
C HIS A 367 -23.89 -0.88 -19.92
N ALA A 368 -24.31 -2.05 -19.44
CA ALA A 368 -25.27 -2.91 -20.14
C ALA A 368 -26.66 -2.26 -20.34
N ASP A 369 -27.02 -1.30 -19.48
CA ASP A 369 -28.24 -0.49 -19.52
C ASP A 369 -28.20 0.62 -20.58
N ARG A 370 -27.02 0.90 -21.15
CA ARG A 370 -26.82 1.98 -22.13
C ARG A 370 -26.70 1.43 -23.55
N ASP A 371 -26.92 2.29 -24.53
CA ASP A 371 -26.63 1.97 -25.93
C ASP A 371 -25.12 2.02 -26.19
N ILE A 372 -24.46 0.86 -26.13
CA ILE A 372 -23.02 0.72 -26.35
C ILE A 372 -22.74 -0.07 -27.63
N SER A 373 -21.80 0.42 -28.44
CA SER A 373 -21.42 -0.21 -29.70
C SER A 373 -20.19 -1.13 -29.54
N ALA A 374 -19.95 -1.99 -30.55
CA ALA A 374 -18.71 -2.78 -30.61
C ALA A 374 -17.44 -1.90 -30.66
N VAL A 375 -17.55 -0.67 -31.17
CA VAL A 375 -16.44 0.30 -31.23
C VAL A 375 -16.15 0.84 -29.83
N ASP A 376 -17.18 1.13 -29.04
CA ASP A 376 -17.00 1.60 -27.66
C ASP A 376 -16.39 0.52 -26.78
N ILE A 377 -16.83 -0.73 -26.96
CA ILE A 377 -16.25 -1.91 -26.29
C ILE A 377 -14.76 -2.06 -26.66
N ALA A 378 -14.42 -1.91 -27.95
CA ALA A 378 -13.04 -1.98 -28.42
C ALA A 378 -12.16 -0.84 -27.86
N ARG A 379 -12.71 0.38 -27.84
CA ARG A 379 -12.06 1.58 -27.30
C ARG A 379 -11.77 1.42 -25.81
N ALA A 380 -12.76 0.98 -25.03
CA ALA A 380 -12.59 0.70 -23.60
C ALA A 380 -11.58 -0.43 -23.33
N ALA A 381 -11.48 -1.38 -24.26
CA ALA A 381 -10.49 -2.44 -24.22
C ALA A 381 -9.11 -2.03 -24.77
N SER A 382 -8.94 -0.80 -25.26
CA SER A 382 -7.72 -0.28 -25.90
C SER A 382 -7.18 -1.16 -27.02
N VAL A 383 -8.07 -1.70 -27.85
CA VAL A 383 -7.72 -2.54 -29.01
C VAL A 383 -8.61 -2.22 -30.22
N SER A 384 -8.25 -2.72 -31.39
CA SER A 384 -9.11 -2.62 -32.57
C SER A 384 -10.38 -3.48 -32.42
N ALA A 385 -11.46 -3.08 -33.11
CA ALA A 385 -12.72 -3.83 -33.15
C ALA A 385 -12.52 -5.30 -33.60
N ARG A 386 -11.60 -5.54 -34.54
CA ARG A 386 -11.24 -6.89 -34.98
C ARG A 386 -10.58 -7.71 -33.87
N SER A 387 -9.70 -7.08 -33.09
CA SER A 387 -8.96 -7.76 -32.00
C SER A 387 -9.88 -8.14 -30.84
N VAL A 388 -10.82 -7.26 -30.45
CA VAL A 388 -11.81 -7.59 -29.41
C VAL A 388 -12.77 -8.68 -29.90
N GLN A 389 -13.21 -8.64 -31.16
CA GLN A 389 -14.05 -9.69 -31.72
C GLN A 389 -13.34 -11.05 -31.73
N LEU A 390 -12.07 -11.09 -32.12
CA LEU A 390 -11.28 -12.32 -32.10
C LEU A 390 -11.09 -12.85 -30.68
N ALA A 391 -10.84 -11.96 -29.71
CA ALA A 391 -10.70 -12.33 -28.31
C ALA A 391 -11.97 -12.98 -27.75
N PHE A 392 -13.15 -12.39 -28.00
CA PHE A 392 -14.43 -13.00 -27.59
C PHE A 392 -14.68 -14.35 -28.26
N ARG A 393 -14.39 -14.49 -29.55
CA ARG A 393 -14.58 -15.77 -30.25
C ARG A 393 -13.65 -16.85 -29.70
N ARG A 394 -12.38 -16.51 -29.51
CA ARG A 394 -11.33 -17.45 -29.06
C ARG A 394 -11.57 -17.93 -27.63
N HIS A 395 -12.00 -17.04 -26.73
CA HIS A 395 -12.05 -17.34 -25.30
C HIS A 395 -13.45 -17.57 -24.75
N LEU A 396 -14.49 -17.03 -25.37
CA LEU A 396 -15.90 -17.18 -24.94
C LEU A 396 -16.78 -17.84 -26.00
N GLY A 397 -16.23 -18.23 -27.16
CA GLY A 397 -16.99 -18.85 -28.24
C GLY A 397 -18.05 -17.94 -28.88
N MET A 398 -18.03 -16.62 -28.60
CA MET A 398 -19.10 -15.70 -29.01
C MET A 398 -18.56 -14.35 -29.49
N THR A 399 -19.44 -13.40 -29.82
CA THR A 399 -19.06 -12.03 -30.21
C THR A 399 -19.28 -11.05 -29.04
N PRO A 400 -18.61 -9.88 -28.99
CA PRO A 400 -18.82 -8.90 -27.92
C PRO A 400 -20.29 -8.47 -27.79
N MET A 401 -20.97 -8.27 -28.93
CA MET A 401 -22.39 -7.91 -28.95
C MET A 401 -23.30 -9.07 -28.54
N ALA A 402 -22.87 -10.33 -28.71
CA ALA A 402 -23.60 -11.49 -28.19
C ALA A 402 -23.49 -11.56 -26.66
N TYR A 403 -22.29 -11.33 -26.12
CA TYR A 403 -22.07 -11.26 -24.67
C TYR A 403 -22.89 -10.14 -24.02
N LEU A 404 -22.90 -8.94 -24.61
CA LEU A 404 -23.76 -7.83 -24.14
C LEU A 404 -25.24 -8.22 -24.10
N ARG A 405 -25.73 -8.95 -25.10
CA ARG A 405 -27.13 -9.42 -25.11
C ARG A 405 -27.41 -10.40 -23.99
N GLN A 406 -26.47 -11.31 -23.70
CA GLN A 406 -26.58 -12.26 -22.60
C GLN A 406 -26.62 -11.54 -21.26
N VAL A 407 -25.69 -10.60 -21.02
CA VAL A 407 -25.66 -9.78 -19.81
C VAL A 407 -26.98 -9.00 -19.62
N ARG A 408 -27.54 -8.43 -20.70
CA ARG A 408 -28.85 -7.75 -20.65
C ARG A 408 -30.00 -8.69 -20.31
N LEU A 409 -29.99 -9.92 -20.83
CA LEU A 409 -31.02 -10.92 -20.52
C LEU A 409 -30.91 -11.40 -19.06
N ASP A 410 -29.70 -11.62 -18.56
CA ASP A 410 -29.45 -12.03 -17.17
C ASP A 410 -29.92 -10.95 -16.18
N HIS A 411 -29.64 -9.68 -16.49
CA HIS A 411 -30.14 -8.55 -15.71
C HIS A 411 -31.67 -8.41 -15.79
N ALA A 412 -32.26 -8.56 -16.97
CA ALA A 412 -33.72 -8.55 -17.12
C ALA A 412 -34.38 -9.69 -16.33
N HIS A 413 -33.82 -10.91 -16.37
CA HIS A 413 -34.31 -12.05 -15.60
C HIS A 413 -34.23 -11.80 -14.10
N THR A 414 -33.09 -11.28 -13.61
CA THR A 414 -32.93 -10.90 -12.20
C THR A 414 -33.98 -9.88 -11.77
N GLN A 415 -34.24 -8.87 -12.61
CA GLN A 415 -35.23 -7.84 -12.32
C GLN A 415 -36.66 -8.40 -12.32
N LEU A 416 -37.01 -9.25 -13.29
CA LEU A 416 -38.32 -9.91 -13.37
C LEU A 416 -38.60 -10.74 -12.12
N ARG A 417 -37.63 -11.53 -11.66
CA ARG A 417 -37.74 -12.36 -10.43
C ARG A 417 -37.90 -11.56 -9.13
N SER A 418 -37.49 -10.30 -9.13
CA SER A 418 -37.51 -9.44 -7.93
C SER A 418 -38.66 -8.43 -7.95
N ALA A 419 -39.36 -8.32 -9.08
CA ALA A 419 -40.41 -7.35 -9.28
C ALA A 419 -41.79 -7.97 -9.05
N SER A 420 -42.76 -7.15 -8.70
CA SER A 420 -44.17 -7.54 -8.70
C SER A 420 -44.84 -7.11 -10.00
N PRO A 421 -45.81 -7.89 -10.53
CA PRO A 421 -46.68 -7.46 -11.63
C PRO A 421 -47.45 -6.16 -11.34
N ALA A 422 -47.60 -5.78 -10.07
CA ALA A 422 -48.23 -4.52 -9.66
C ALA A 422 -47.34 -3.29 -9.89
N ASP A 423 -46.01 -3.44 -9.89
CA ASP A 423 -45.05 -2.34 -9.88
C ASP A 423 -44.37 -2.10 -11.23
N THR A 424 -44.38 -3.10 -12.12
CA THR A 424 -43.74 -2.98 -13.43
C THR A 424 -44.29 -3.98 -14.44
N THR A 425 -44.01 -3.75 -15.71
CA THR A 425 -44.37 -4.67 -16.80
C THR A 425 -43.14 -5.30 -17.46
N VAL A 426 -43.33 -6.47 -18.07
CA VAL A 426 -42.32 -7.11 -18.94
C VAL A 426 -41.78 -6.14 -19.99
N THR A 427 -42.64 -5.30 -20.56
CA THR A 427 -42.28 -4.31 -21.58
C THR A 427 -41.34 -3.24 -21.04
N GLU A 428 -41.60 -2.73 -19.84
CA GLU A 428 -40.74 -1.72 -19.19
C GLU A 428 -39.36 -2.28 -18.85
N ILE A 429 -39.31 -3.51 -18.33
CA ILE A 429 -38.04 -4.19 -18.04
C ILE A 429 -37.27 -4.43 -19.34
N ALA A 430 -37.94 -4.92 -20.39
CA ALA A 430 -37.31 -5.12 -21.70
C ALA A 430 -36.72 -3.81 -22.25
N ALA A 431 -37.50 -2.72 -22.20
CA ALA A 431 -37.05 -1.41 -22.67
C ALA A 431 -35.83 -0.91 -21.89
N ARG A 432 -35.82 -1.05 -20.56
CA ARG A 432 -34.69 -0.68 -19.70
C ARG A 432 -33.39 -1.38 -20.10
N TRP A 433 -33.46 -2.65 -20.49
CA TRP A 433 -32.30 -3.42 -20.92
C TRP A 433 -32.04 -3.35 -22.43
N GLY A 434 -32.59 -2.33 -23.11
CA GLY A 434 -32.27 -2.01 -24.50
C GLY A 434 -32.99 -2.87 -25.53
N TYR A 435 -34.15 -3.46 -25.19
CA TYR A 435 -35.02 -4.15 -26.14
C TYR A 435 -36.20 -3.26 -26.54
N SER A 436 -36.13 -2.68 -27.74
CA SER A 436 -37.22 -1.85 -28.30
C SER A 436 -38.44 -2.64 -28.79
N ARG A 437 -38.29 -3.95 -29.01
CA ARG A 437 -39.35 -4.83 -29.51
C ARG A 437 -39.63 -5.97 -28.51
N PRO A 438 -40.76 -5.94 -27.79
CA PRO A 438 -41.10 -6.94 -26.77
C PRO A 438 -41.11 -8.39 -27.30
N SER A 439 -41.55 -8.60 -28.54
CA SER A 439 -41.57 -9.94 -29.16
C SER A 439 -40.17 -10.53 -29.34
N VAL A 440 -39.17 -9.69 -29.69
CA VAL A 440 -37.76 -10.12 -29.84
C VAL A 440 -37.14 -10.44 -28.48
N PHE A 441 -37.48 -9.64 -27.46
CA PHE A 441 -37.07 -9.92 -26.08
C PHE A 441 -37.64 -11.26 -25.60
N ALA A 442 -38.96 -11.45 -25.69
CA ALA A 442 -39.63 -12.66 -25.23
C ALA A 442 -39.11 -13.93 -25.92
N ALA A 443 -38.88 -13.89 -27.23
CA ALA A 443 -38.32 -15.01 -27.96
C ALA A 443 -36.90 -15.38 -27.48
N ARG A 444 -36.04 -14.39 -27.28
CA ARG A 444 -34.67 -14.61 -26.79
C ARG A 444 -34.63 -15.06 -25.33
N TYR A 445 -35.49 -14.47 -24.51
CA TYR A 445 -35.65 -14.83 -23.12
C TYR A 445 -36.03 -16.31 -22.99
N ARG A 446 -37.06 -16.74 -23.72
CA ARG A 446 -37.48 -18.15 -23.73
C ARG A 446 -36.39 -19.09 -24.24
N ALA A 447 -35.65 -18.67 -25.26
CA ALA A 447 -34.52 -19.46 -25.76
C ALA A 447 -33.41 -19.65 -24.71
N GLN A 448 -33.21 -18.68 -23.81
CA GLN A 448 -32.16 -18.74 -22.78
C GLN A 448 -32.63 -19.41 -21.47
N PHE A 449 -33.83 -19.11 -21.00
CA PHE A 449 -34.32 -19.53 -19.68
C PHE A 449 -35.38 -20.64 -19.73
N GLY A 450 -35.86 -21.02 -20.90
CA GLY A 450 -36.87 -22.08 -21.08
C GLY A 450 -38.31 -21.66 -20.78
N GLU A 451 -38.52 -20.49 -20.17
CA GLU A 451 -39.83 -19.93 -19.83
C GLU A 451 -40.07 -18.54 -20.45
N THR A 452 -41.30 -18.04 -20.40
CA THR A 452 -41.61 -16.69 -20.91
C THR A 452 -41.31 -15.63 -19.83
N PRO A 453 -40.95 -14.39 -20.21
CA PRO A 453 -40.73 -13.32 -19.23
C PRO A 453 -41.95 -13.04 -18.34
N SER A 454 -43.17 -13.19 -18.87
CA SER A 454 -44.41 -13.05 -18.10
C SER A 454 -44.50 -14.12 -17.03
N HIS A 455 -44.20 -15.38 -17.37
CA HIS A 455 -44.19 -16.46 -16.38
C HIS A 455 -43.22 -16.18 -15.23
N THR A 456 -42.02 -15.66 -15.53
CA THR A 456 -41.05 -15.29 -14.49
C THR A 456 -41.51 -14.10 -13.64
N LEU A 457 -42.29 -13.17 -14.19
CA LEU A 457 -42.84 -12.01 -13.45
C LEU A 457 -44.04 -12.40 -12.59
N ASP A 458 -44.84 -13.37 -13.06
CA ASP A 458 -46.04 -13.86 -12.39
C ASP A 458 -45.74 -15.00 -11.40
N ALA A 459 -44.50 -15.49 -11.37
CA ALA A 459 -44.05 -16.54 -10.45
C ALA A 459 -43.72 -15.93 -9.07
N ASP A 460 -44.74 -15.86 -8.21
CA ASP A 460 -44.62 -15.65 -6.76
C ASP A 460 -43.90 -16.83 -6.07
#